data_AF-A0AAF1BI27-F1
#
_entry.id   AF-A0AAF1BI27-F1
#
_cell.length_a   1.000
_cell.length_b   1.000
_cell.length_c   1.000
_cell.angle_alpha   90.00
_cell.angle_beta   90.00
_cell.angle_gamma   90.00
#
_symmetry.space_group_name_H-M   'P 1'
#
loop_
_entity.id
_entity.type
_entity.pdbx_description
1 polymer ?
#
loop_
_entity_poly.entity_id
_entity_poly.type
_entity_poly.pdbx_seq_one_letter_code
_entity_poly.pdbx_strand_id
1 'polypeptide(L)'
;MTNAAVATIVKNFPDITHVRLCIMNPYQLDFMTYEPMDEAFGAYAKNLETLFVAFAGQSDLGMEPLMEGCRKLRKLEIRNCPFENAALLFNLKKYESMRSLWMSACNVTMNG
;
A
#
# COMPACT_ATOMS: atom_id res chain seq x y z
N MET A 1 -7.08 -15.58 -2.05
CA MET A 1 -7.45 -14.64 -0.96
C MET A 1 -8.11 -13.44 -1.60
N THR A 2 -9.19 -12.90 -1.02
CA THR A 2 -9.91 -11.77 -1.62
C THR A 2 -9.63 -10.43 -0.93
N ASN A 3 -9.83 -9.31 -1.64
CA ASN A 3 -9.79 -7.95 -1.11
C ASN A 3 -10.73 -7.80 0.08
N ALA A 4 -11.95 -8.34 -0.04
CA ALA A 4 -12.94 -8.31 1.03
C ALA A 4 -12.46 -9.01 2.29
N ALA A 5 -11.73 -10.12 2.18
CA ALA A 5 -11.19 -10.82 3.34
C ALA A 5 -10.10 -9.99 4.03
N VAL A 6 -9.18 -9.41 3.27
CA VAL A 6 -8.11 -8.54 3.79
C VAL A 6 -8.69 -7.30 4.47
N ALA A 7 -9.62 -6.60 3.82
CA ALA A 7 -10.31 -5.44 4.38
C ALA A 7 -11.06 -5.80 5.67
N THR A 8 -11.71 -6.96 5.70
CA THR A 8 -12.41 -7.46 6.89
C THR A 8 -11.45 -7.65 8.07
N ILE A 9 -10.26 -8.22 7.85
CA ILE A 9 -9.25 -8.37 8.89
C ILE A 9 -8.83 -6.99 9.42
N VAL A 10 -8.36 -6.10 8.55
CA VAL A 10 -7.87 -4.77 8.96
C VAL A 10 -8.95 -3.97 9.70
N LYS A 11 -10.21 -4.08 9.25
CA LYS A 11 -11.35 -3.41 9.89
C LYS A 11 -11.66 -3.95 11.28
N ASN A 12 -11.53 -5.25 11.52
CA ASN A 12 -11.87 -5.88 12.80
C ASN A 12 -10.71 -5.89 13.81
N PHE A 13 -9.48 -5.63 13.37
CA PHE A 13 -8.30 -5.54 14.23
C PHE A 13 -7.73 -4.12 14.22
N PRO A 14 -8.36 -3.15 14.90
CA PRO A 14 -7.97 -1.74 14.85
C PRO A 14 -6.57 -1.46 15.42
N ASP A 15 -6.02 -2.36 16.22
CA ASP A 15 -4.68 -2.27 16.81
C ASP A 15 -3.58 -2.84 15.90
N ILE A 16 -3.92 -3.25 14.67
CA ILE A 16 -2.93 -3.72 13.71
C ILE A 16 -1.99 -2.56 13.32
N THR A 17 -0.71 -2.73 13.63
CA THR A 17 0.32 -1.71 13.37
C THR A 17 1.33 -2.15 12.30
N HIS A 18 1.37 -3.44 11.98
CA HIS A 18 2.34 -4.03 11.06
C HIS A 18 1.64 -4.95 10.05
N VAL A 19 1.77 -4.65 8.77
CA VAL A 19 1.22 -5.49 7.70
C VAL A 19 2.26 -5.72 6.61
N ARG A 20 2.28 -6.95 6.11
CA ARG A 20 3.04 -7.33 4.92
C ARG A 20 2.09 -7.92 3.90
N LEU A 21 1.94 -7.24 2.77
CA LEU A 21 1.16 -7.70 1.63
C LEU A 21 2.12 -8.13 0.51
N CYS A 22 2.03 -9.40 0.09
CA CYS A 22 2.84 -9.92 -1.01
C CYS A 22 1.94 -10.73 -1.92
N ILE A 23 1.83 -10.32 -3.19
CA ILE A 23 1.10 -11.06 -4.21
C ILE A 23 2.10 -11.97 -4.94
N MET A 24 1.85 -13.28 -4.94
CA MET A 24 2.81 -14.25 -5.48
C MET A 24 2.94 -14.19 -7.00
N ASN A 25 1.82 -13.93 -7.69
CA ASN A 25 1.83 -13.64 -9.12
C ASN A 25 1.75 -12.12 -9.29
N PRO A 26 2.77 -11.48 -9.90
CA PRO A 26 2.80 -10.02 -9.98
C PRO A 26 1.53 -9.42 -10.56
N TYR A 27 1.02 -8.42 -9.84
CA TYR A 27 -0.14 -7.61 -10.22
C TYR A 27 -1.45 -8.43 -10.35
N GLN A 28 -1.48 -9.64 -9.79
CA GLN A 28 -2.67 -10.47 -9.81
C GLN A 28 -3.84 -9.75 -9.13
N LEU A 29 -4.94 -9.65 -9.88
CA LEU A 29 -6.20 -9.07 -9.43
C LEU A 29 -6.91 -10.03 -8.48
N ASP A 30 -7.80 -9.47 -7.68
CA ASP A 30 -8.78 -10.24 -6.93
C ASP A 30 -9.58 -11.14 -7.90
N PHE A 31 -9.71 -12.42 -7.59
CA PHE A 31 -10.37 -13.38 -8.49
C PHE A 31 -11.90 -13.25 -8.52
N MET A 32 -12.49 -12.51 -7.58
CA MET A 32 -13.93 -12.26 -7.49
C MET A 32 -14.30 -10.91 -8.10
N THR A 33 -13.58 -9.85 -7.74
CA THR A 33 -13.89 -8.47 -8.18
C THR A 33 -13.11 -8.06 -9.41
N TYR A 34 -12.01 -8.76 -9.73
CA TYR A 34 -11.04 -8.36 -10.76
C TYR A 34 -10.44 -6.97 -10.49
N GLU A 35 -10.38 -6.56 -9.23
CA GLU A 35 -9.78 -5.28 -8.81
C GLU A 35 -8.40 -5.50 -8.17
N PRO A 36 -7.51 -4.49 -8.20
CA PRO A 36 -6.28 -4.49 -7.43
C PRO A 36 -6.54 -4.54 -5.91
N MET A 37 -5.58 -5.08 -5.14
CA MET A 37 -5.74 -5.43 -3.71
C MET A 37 -5.68 -4.24 -2.73
N ASP A 38 -5.37 -3.05 -3.22
CA ASP A 38 -4.83 -1.95 -2.42
C ASP A 38 -5.89 -0.90 -1.99
N GLU A 39 -6.97 -0.73 -2.76
CA GLU A 39 -8.01 0.27 -2.49
C GLU A 39 -8.72 0.05 -1.13
N ALA A 40 -9.14 -1.19 -0.86
CA ALA A 40 -9.83 -1.55 0.38
C ALA A 40 -8.90 -1.60 1.60
N PHE A 41 -7.60 -1.85 1.40
CA PHE A 41 -6.63 -1.99 2.48
C PHE A 41 -6.34 -0.63 3.15
N GLY A 42 -6.20 0.44 2.37
CA GLY A 42 -5.90 1.77 2.87
C GLY A 42 -7.00 2.40 3.72
N ALA A 43 -8.27 2.18 3.37
CA ALA A 43 -9.41 2.81 4.04
C ALA A 43 -9.53 2.47 5.54
N TYR A 44 -9.05 1.29 5.96
CA TYR A 44 -9.22 0.79 7.33
C TYR A 44 -7.94 0.82 8.18
N ALA A 45 -6.75 0.92 7.55
CA ALA A 45 -5.45 0.78 8.20
C ALA A 45 -4.95 2.05 8.95
N LYS A 46 -5.83 2.68 9.74
CA LYS A 46 -5.56 4.01 10.35
C LYS A 46 -4.41 4.05 11.37
N ASN A 47 -4.14 2.94 12.03
CA ASN A 47 -3.10 2.82 13.05
C ASN A 47 -1.81 2.16 12.52
N LEU A 48 -1.73 1.92 11.22
CA LEU A 48 -0.59 1.22 10.63
C LEU A 48 0.69 2.06 10.77
N GLU A 49 1.73 1.46 11.35
CA GLU A 49 3.05 2.07 11.50
C GLU A 49 4.06 1.49 10.51
N THR A 50 3.91 0.22 10.15
CA THR A 50 4.79 -0.46 9.19
C THR A 50 3.98 -1.13 8.09
N LEU A 51 4.29 -0.77 6.84
CA LEU A 51 3.73 -1.39 5.65
C LEU A 51 4.85 -1.94 4.76
N PHE A 52 4.79 -3.23 4.47
CA PHE A 52 5.50 -3.83 3.35
C PHE A 52 4.50 -4.23 2.27
N VAL A 53 4.74 -3.78 1.04
CA VAL A 53 3.94 -4.16 -0.13
C VAL A 53 4.85 -4.64 -1.25
N ALA A 54 4.55 -5.82 -1.79
CA ALA A 54 5.29 -6.40 -2.90
C ALA A 54 4.35 -6.95 -3.98
N PHE A 55 4.70 -6.67 -5.24
CA PHE A 55 4.03 -7.19 -6.42
C PHE A 55 2.53 -6.85 -6.53
N ALA A 56 2.08 -5.82 -5.81
CA ALA A 56 0.68 -5.41 -5.75
C ALA A 56 0.42 -4.16 -6.58
N GLY A 57 -0.86 -3.94 -6.91
CA GLY A 57 -1.33 -2.78 -7.67
C GLY A 57 -1.18 -2.93 -9.18
N GLN A 58 -1.72 -1.95 -9.89
CA GLN A 58 -1.63 -1.80 -11.36
C GLN A 58 -1.20 -0.38 -11.77
N SER A 59 -1.33 0.60 -10.87
CA SER A 59 -0.96 2.01 -11.06
C SER A 59 -0.88 2.74 -9.71
N ASP A 60 -0.61 4.04 -9.73
CA ASP A 60 -0.60 4.92 -8.55
C ASP A 60 -1.90 4.99 -7.78
N LEU A 61 -3.04 4.78 -8.45
CA LEU A 61 -4.36 4.80 -7.82
C LEU A 61 -4.46 3.79 -6.68
N GLY A 62 -3.70 2.70 -6.78
CA GLY A 62 -3.64 1.71 -5.73
C GLY A 62 -3.00 2.21 -4.43
N MET A 63 -2.05 3.14 -4.54
CA MET A 63 -1.35 3.67 -3.37
C MET A 63 -2.13 4.79 -2.70
N GLU A 64 -2.92 5.59 -3.43
CA GLU A 64 -3.62 6.76 -2.88
C GLU A 64 -4.46 6.43 -1.62
N PRO A 65 -5.31 5.38 -1.58
CA PRO A 65 -6.09 5.04 -0.38
C PRO A 65 -5.21 4.63 0.80
N LEU A 66 -4.06 3.98 0.53
CA LEU A 66 -3.09 3.61 1.56
C LEU A 66 -2.50 4.82 2.23
N MET A 67 -2.10 5.78 1.41
CA MET A 67 -1.52 7.04 1.86
C MET A 67 -2.55 7.94 2.53
N GLU A 68 -3.80 7.92 2.07
CA GLU A 68 -4.91 8.67 2.65
C GLU A 68 -5.25 8.19 4.08
N GLY A 69 -5.26 6.87 4.28
CA GLY A 69 -5.67 6.20 5.52
C GLY A 69 -4.56 5.98 6.55
N CYS A 70 -3.34 5.64 6.14
CA CYS A 70 -2.25 5.23 7.05
C CYS A 70 -1.46 6.42 7.63
N ARG A 71 -2.11 7.29 8.41
CA ARG A 71 -1.50 8.55 8.92
C ARG A 71 -0.37 8.37 9.95
N LYS A 72 -0.25 7.18 10.55
CA LYS A 72 0.79 6.84 11.53
C LYS A 72 1.97 6.11 10.90
N LEU A 73 2.04 6.04 9.56
CA LEU A 73 3.04 5.23 8.88
C LEU A 73 4.46 5.77 9.12
N ARG A 74 5.29 4.95 9.74
CA ARG A 74 6.69 5.26 10.08
C ARG A 74 7.67 4.53 9.15
N LYS A 75 7.26 3.37 8.65
CA LYS A 75 8.08 2.52 7.79
C LYS A 75 7.28 2.04 6.59
N LEU A 76 7.76 2.39 5.40
CA LEU A 76 7.20 1.94 4.13
C LEU A 76 8.26 1.17 3.34
N GLU A 77 7.94 -0.05 2.96
CA GLU A 77 8.75 -0.87 2.07
C GLU A 77 7.94 -1.24 0.83
N ILE A 78 8.43 -0.86 -0.36
CA ILE A 78 7.81 -1.16 -1.65
C ILE A 78 8.75 -2.04 -2.47
N ARG A 79 8.22 -3.11 -3.05
CA ARG A 79 8.98 -4.00 -3.93
C ARG A 79 8.20 -4.38 -5.18
N ASN A 80 8.75 -4.06 -6.36
CA ASN A 80 8.20 -4.49 -7.64
C ASN A 80 6.68 -4.20 -7.76
N CYS A 81 6.28 -3.01 -7.34
CA CYS A 81 4.93 -2.49 -7.53
C CYS A 81 4.95 -1.46 -8.65
N PRO A 82 3.88 -1.33 -9.44
CA PRO A 82 3.78 -0.36 -10.53
C PRO A 82 3.33 1.02 -9.97
N PHE A 83 3.93 1.42 -8.85
CA PHE A 83 3.72 2.73 -8.25
C PHE A 83 4.81 3.67 -8.79
N GLU A 84 4.36 4.68 -9.51
CA GLU A 84 5.08 5.83 -10.04
C GLU A 84 5.17 6.97 -9.01
N ASN A 85 5.56 8.16 -9.47
CA ASN A 85 5.89 9.29 -8.58
C ASN A 85 4.66 9.87 -7.88
N ALA A 86 3.49 9.88 -8.53
CA ALA A 86 2.31 10.51 -7.95
C ALA A 86 1.87 9.77 -6.68
N ALA A 87 2.00 8.44 -6.64
CA ALA A 87 1.73 7.63 -5.44
C ALA A 87 2.51 8.08 -4.20
N LEU A 88 3.81 8.40 -4.36
CA LEU A 88 4.67 8.81 -3.25
C LEU A 88 4.54 10.29 -2.91
N LEU A 89 4.36 11.14 -3.93
CA LEU A 89 4.22 12.58 -3.77
C LEU A 89 2.81 12.99 -3.34
N PHE A 90 1.84 12.08 -3.45
CA PHE A 90 0.49 12.32 -3.00
C PHE A 90 0.47 12.64 -1.50
N ASN A 91 0.02 13.86 -1.19
CA ASN A 91 -0.28 14.29 0.17
C ASN A 91 0.89 14.16 1.16
N LEU A 92 2.10 14.59 0.74
CA LEU A 92 3.35 14.46 1.52
C LEU A 92 3.26 14.88 3.00
N LYS A 93 2.39 15.85 3.31
CA LYS A 93 2.11 16.31 4.68
C LYS A 93 1.62 15.19 5.61
N LYS A 94 1.13 14.08 5.07
CA LYS A 94 0.67 12.93 5.86
C LYS A 94 1.79 11.99 6.30
N TYR A 95 2.96 12.09 5.67
CA TYR A 95 4.14 11.29 6.01
C TYR A 95 5.05 11.96 7.04
N GLU A 96 4.58 12.97 7.79
CA GLU A 96 5.39 13.63 8.82
C GLU A 96 5.94 12.65 9.88
N SER A 97 5.26 11.51 10.07
CA SER A 97 5.70 10.43 10.97
C SER A 97 6.67 9.43 10.31
N MET A 98 6.88 9.49 9.00
CA MET A 98 7.76 8.58 8.26
C MET A 98 9.21 8.71 8.75
N ARG A 99 9.86 7.57 8.98
CA ARG A 99 11.26 7.45 9.44
C ARG A 99 12.10 6.52 8.58
N SER A 100 11.45 5.65 7.81
CA SER A 100 12.12 4.65 6.98
C SER A 100 11.34 4.44 5.69
N LEU A 101 12.04 4.57 4.55
CA LEU A 101 11.53 4.25 3.24
C LEU A 101 12.53 3.30 2.57
N TRP A 102 12.05 2.13 2.13
CA TRP A 102 12.81 1.19 1.32
C TRP A 102 12.07 0.96 0.01
N MET A 103 12.80 1.03 -1.11
CA MET A 103 12.26 0.69 -2.43
C MET A 103 13.18 -0.28 -3.14
N SER A 104 12.61 -1.27 -3.85
CA SER A 104 13.37 -2.24 -4.63
C SER A 104 12.61 -2.68 -5.87
N ALA A 105 13.31 -2.90 -6.98
CA ALA A 105 12.70 -3.28 -8.26
C ALA A 105 11.53 -2.36 -8.68
N CYS A 106 11.61 -1.08 -8.32
CA CYS A 106 10.68 -0.04 -8.78
C CYS A 106 11.23 0.59 -10.06
N ASN A 107 10.35 1.06 -10.95
CA ASN A 107 10.75 1.79 -12.13
C ASN A 107 11.13 3.23 -11.73
N VAL A 108 12.37 3.65 -11.99
CA VAL A 108 12.87 4.98 -11.61
C VAL A 108 13.05 5.82 -12.87
N THR A 109 12.40 6.98 -12.92
CA THR A 109 12.53 7.96 -14.00
C THR A 109 13.48 9.10 -13.58
N MET A 110 14.22 9.68 -14.52
CA MET A 110 15.09 10.85 -14.24
C MET A 110 14.29 12.15 -14.05
N ASN A 111 13.06 12.19 -14.57
CA ASN A 111 12.12 13.28 -14.33
C ASN A 111 11.23 12.86 -13.18
N GLY A 112 11.33 13.58 -12.06
CA GLY A 112 10.43 13.46 -10.91
C GLY A 112 9.00 13.80 -11.28
#